data_AF-K1MDL9-F1
#
_entry.id   AF-K1MDL9-F1
#
_cell.length_a   1.000
_cell.length_b   1.000
_cell.length_c   1.000
_cell.angle_alpha   90.00
_cell.angle_beta   90.00
_cell.angle_gamma   90.00
#
_symmetry.space_group_name_H-M   'P 1'
#
loop_
_entity.id
_entity.type
_entity.pdbx_description
1 polymer ?
#
loop_
_entity_poly.entity_id
_entity_poly.type
_entity_poly.pdbx_seq_one_letter_code
_entity_poly.pdbx_strand_id
1 'polypeptide(L)'
;MKNTVEVKTISREAIRILASGIGFRSDDYSSLLGKNRPKDVIDFEINKLGNTDIPEFIASHYQDDCGKDVVKIDSVIKNLLHSDYYSLIWLCATPCDVSKQNYADRFESIYQVNLPRNSAQYMLVSDLGQEGCLLAYAGELVG
;
A
#
# COMPACT_ATOMS: atom_id res chain seq x y z
N MET A 1 9.31 20.37 -22.61
CA MET A 1 9.91 19.02 -22.49
C MET A 1 8.84 18.10 -21.94
N LYS A 2 8.51 16.99 -22.62
CA LYS A 2 7.66 15.96 -22.02
C LYS A 2 8.53 15.22 -21.01
N ASN A 3 8.29 15.41 -19.72
CA ASN A 3 8.88 14.54 -18.70
C ASN A 3 8.29 13.15 -18.94
N THR A 4 9.06 12.27 -19.56
CA THR A 4 8.72 10.86 -19.65
C THR A 4 8.90 10.30 -18.25
N VAL A 5 7.81 10.14 -17.50
CA VAL A 5 7.85 9.41 -16.24
C VAL A 5 8.12 7.95 -16.59
N GLU A 6 9.26 7.42 -16.16
CA GLU A 6 9.59 6.01 -16.36
C GLU A 6 8.63 5.17 -15.52
N VAL A 7 7.88 4.28 -16.17
CA VAL A 7 6.98 3.36 -15.49
C VAL A 7 7.84 2.36 -14.72
N LYS A 8 7.84 2.43 -13.39
CA LYS A 8 8.55 1.46 -12.56
C LYS A 8 7.95 0.07 -12.83
N THR A 9 8.80 -0.95 -12.95
CA THR A 9 8.31 -2.32 -13.09
C THR A 9 7.79 -2.80 -11.74
N ILE A 10 6.56 -3.33 -11.71
CA ILE A 10 5.98 -3.91 -10.49
C ILE A 10 6.75 -5.20 -10.11
N SER A 11 7.09 -5.33 -8.83
CA SER A 11 7.79 -6.45 -8.25
C SER A 11 7.01 -7.76 -8.35
N ARG A 12 7.73 -8.88 -8.27
CA ARG A 12 7.11 -10.22 -8.30
C ARG A 12 6.21 -10.44 -7.10
N GLU A 13 6.58 -9.85 -5.97
CA GLU A 13 5.90 -9.91 -4.68
C GLU A 13 4.57 -9.18 -4.76
N ALA A 14 4.55 -7.93 -5.25
CA ALA A 14 3.32 -7.18 -5.46
C ALA A 14 2.41 -7.87 -6.50
N ILE A 15 2.97 -8.35 -7.62
CA ILE A 15 2.20 -9.12 -8.61
C ILE A 15 1.56 -10.37 -7.97
N ARG A 16 2.29 -11.10 -7.13
CA ARG A 16 1.78 -12.30 -6.46
C ARG A 16 0.61 -11.98 -5.53
N ILE A 17 0.70 -10.90 -4.76
CA ILE A 17 -0.38 -10.45 -3.88
C ILE A 17 -1.62 -10.07 -4.71
N LEU A 18 -1.44 -9.24 -5.74
CA LEU A 18 -2.52 -8.76 -6.60
C LEU A 18 -3.20 -9.90 -7.37
N ALA A 19 -2.44 -10.88 -7.87
CA ALA A 19 -2.96 -12.01 -8.64
C ALA A 19 -3.68 -13.06 -7.78
N SER A 20 -3.20 -13.29 -6.54
CA SER A 20 -3.83 -14.25 -5.63
C SER A 20 -4.99 -13.65 -4.83
N GLY A 21 -5.04 -12.32 -4.71
CA GLY A 21 -5.95 -11.63 -3.79
C GLY A 21 -5.60 -11.88 -2.32
N ILE A 22 -4.40 -12.35 -2.03
CA ILE A 22 -3.96 -12.79 -0.70
C ILE A 22 -2.62 -12.13 -0.37
N GLY A 23 -2.51 -11.58 0.84
CA GLY A 23 -1.25 -11.14 1.41
C GLY A 23 -1.12 -11.50 2.89
N PHE A 24 0.06 -11.25 3.46
CA PHE A 24 0.37 -11.58 4.85
C PHE A 24 0.93 -10.38 5.58
N ARG A 25 0.62 -10.26 6.86
CA ARG A 25 1.17 -9.22 7.74
C ARG A 25 1.09 -9.63 9.20
N SER A 26 1.72 -8.83 10.06
CA SER A 26 1.52 -8.84 11.51
C SER A 26 1.23 -7.43 11.97
N ASP A 27 0.66 -7.30 13.17
CA ASP A 27 0.41 -6.01 13.82
C ASP A 27 1.36 -5.73 15.00
N ASP A 28 2.35 -6.59 15.26
CA ASP A 28 3.25 -6.45 16.42
C ASP A 28 3.99 -5.09 16.42
N TYR A 29 4.41 -4.62 15.24
CA TYR A 29 5.07 -3.33 15.05
C TYR A 29 4.16 -2.25 14.47
N SER A 30 2.87 -2.56 14.32
CA SER A 30 1.85 -1.65 13.82
C SER A 30 1.41 -0.68 14.93
N SER A 31 2.30 0.20 15.34
CA SER A 31 1.94 1.35 16.20
C SER A 31 1.02 2.36 15.49
N LEU A 32 0.90 2.25 14.16
CA LEU A 32 0.16 3.16 13.28
C LEU A 32 -1.20 2.65 12.81
N LEU A 33 -1.55 1.37 12.98
CA LEU A 33 -2.84 0.84 12.49
C LEU A 33 -3.71 0.33 13.64
N GLY A 34 -4.29 1.31 14.32
CA GLY A 34 -5.54 1.20 15.05
C GLY A 34 -6.26 2.54 14.92
N LYS A 35 -7.21 2.65 13.99
CA LYS A 35 -8.07 3.85 13.76
C LYS A 35 -7.43 5.10 13.10
N ASN A 36 -6.21 5.04 12.57
CA ASN A 36 -5.64 6.22 11.89
C ASN A 36 -6.24 6.41 10.50
N ARG A 37 -6.49 7.68 10.14
CA ARG A 37 -7.04 8.02 8.84
C ARG A 37 -5.95 7.81 7.79
N PRO A 38 -6.26 7.34 6.57
CA PRO A 38 -5.25 7.12 5.54
C PRO A 38 -4.30 8.31 5.30
N LYS A 39 -4.81 9.54 5.42
CA LYS A 39 -4.00 10.77 5.35
C LYS A 39 -2.88 10.83 6.38
N ASP A 40 -3.10 10.33 7.59
CA ASP A 40 -2.12 10.37 8.66
C ASP A 40 -0.96 9.41 8.36
N VAL A 41 -1.25 8.26 7.75
CA VAL A 41 -0.23 7.31 7.26
C VAL A 41 0.58 7.94 6.13
N ILE A 42 -0.08 8.54 5.14
CA ILE A 42 0.59 9.21 4.02
C ILE A 42 1.45 10.38 4.52
N ASP A 43 0.94 11.20 5.44
CA ASP A 43 1.68 12.31 6.06
C ASP A 43 2.90 11.81 6.82
N PHE A 44 2.76 10.73 7.59
CA PHE A 44 3.87 10.12 8.30
C PHE A 44 4.98 9.66 7.35
N GLU A 45 4.64 8.89 6.32
CA GLU A 45 5.60 8.43 5.32
C GLU A 45 6.35 9.60 4.65
N ILE A 46 5.60 10.60 4.17
CA ILE A 46 6.19 11.68 3.36
C ILE A 46 6.91 12.72 4.20
N ASN A 47 6.28 13.19 5.28
CA ASN A 47 6.75 14.35 6.04
C ASN A 47 7.55 13.96 7.29
N LYS A 48 7.38 12.74 7.84
CA LYS A 48 8.17 12.28 9.00
C LYS A 48 9.34 11.41 8.59
N LEU A 49 9.13 10.44 7.68
CA LEU A 49 10.18 9.56 7.20
C LEU A 49 10.92 10.13 5.98
N GLY A 50 10.29 11.06 5.25
CA GLY A 50 10.88 11.65 4.03
C GLY A 50 10.75 10.76 2.80
N ASN A 51 9.97 9.67 2.90
CA ASN A 51 9.78 8.70 1.84
C ASN A 51 9.05 9.32 0.64
N THR A 52 9.44 8.91 -0.56
CA THR A 52 8.87 9.41 -1.82
C THR A 52 8.22 8.32 -2.65
N ASP A 53 8.19 7.08 -2.16
CA ASP A 53 7.71 5.93 -2.92
C ASP A 53 6.24 6.08 -3.33
N ILE A 54 5.37 6.55 -2.42
CA ILE A 54 3.94 6.78 -2.72
C ILE A 54 3.74 7.77 -3.88
N PRO A 55 4.20 9.03 -3.80
CA PRO A 55 3.95 9.99 -4.89
C PRO A 55 4.67 9.61 -6.18
N GLU A 56 5.87 9.00 -6.11
CA GLU A 56 6.56 8.50 -7.31
C GLU A 56 5.82 7.33 -7.97
N PHE A 57 5.28 6.43 -7.16
CA PHE A 57 4.50 5.30 -7.66
C PHE A 57 3.24 5.81 -8.36
N ILE A 58 2.52 6.75 -7.75
CA ILE A 58 1.31 7.33 -8.33
C ILE A 58 1.61 8.04 -9.66
N ALA A 59 2.66 8.87 -9.71
CA ALA A 59 3.06 9.56 -10.93
C ALA A 59 3.44 8.58 -12.05
N SER A 60 4.15 7.50 -11.73
CA SER A 60 4.63 6.53 -12.72
C SER A 60 3.56 5.56 -13.23
N HIS A 61 2.64 5.12 -12.37
CA HIS A 61 1.66 4.08 -12.73
C HIS A 61 0.27 4.61 -13.03
N TYR A 62 -0.11 5.75 -12.45
CA TYR A 62 -1.42 6.37 -12.66
C TYR A 62 -1.35 7.68 -13.45
N GLN A 63 -0.15 8.11 -13.85
CA GLN A 63 0.09 9.33 -14.64
C GLN A 63 -0.44 10.60 -13.95
N ASP A 64 -0.51 10.60 -12.62
CA ASP A 64 -0.94 11.75 -11.82
C ASP A 64 0.23 12.24 -10.96
N ASP A 65 0.83 13.35 -11.37
CA ASP A 65 1.90 13.99 -10.60
C ASP A 65 1.29 14.79 -9.44
N CYS A 66 1.11 14.10 -8.31
CA CYS A 66 0.61 14.68 -7.07
C CYS A 66 1.69 15.39 -6.24
N GLY A 67 2.97 15.22 -6.57
CA GLY A 67 4.08 15.67 -5.72
C GLY A 67 3.97 15.13 -4.29
N LYS A 68 4.59 15.81 -3.32
CA LYS A 68 4.52 15.45 -1.89
C LYS A 68 3.26 15.96 -1.17
N ASP A 69 2.25 16.43 -1.91
CA ASP A 69 1.04 17.00 -1.32
C ASP A 69 0.09 15.89 -0.85
N VAL A 70 0.01 15.68 0.46
CA VAL A 70 -0.83 14.67 1.11
C VAL A 70 -2.31 14.82 0.74
N VAL A 71 -2.81 16.05 0.60
CA VAL A 71 -4.23 16.30 0.25
C VAL A 71 -4.48 15.90 -1.20
N LYS A 72 -3.53 16.20 -2.09
CA LYS A 72 -3.61 15.79 -3.50
C LYS A 72 -3.51 14.28 -3.63
N ILE A 73 -2.58 13.63 -2.94
CA ILE A 73 -2.44 12.15 -2.93
C ILE A 73 -3.74 11.48 -2.47
N ASP A 74 -4.31 11.91 -1.34
CA ASP A 74 -5.60 11.39 -0.85
C ASP A 74 -6.71 11.54 -1.89
N SER A 75 -6.78 12.70 -2.55
CA SER A 75 -7.78 12.96 -3.58
C SER A 75 -7.61 12.04 -4.80
N VAL A 76 -6.36 11.81 -5.23
CA VAL A 76 -6.04 10.90 -6.33
C VAL A 76 -6.44 9.47 -5.99
N ILE A 77 -6.11 8.98 -4.79
CA ILE A 77 -6.47 7.61 -4.35
C ILE A 77 -7.99 7.45 -4.33
N LYS A 78 -8.73 8.42 -3.78
CA LYS A 78 -10.20 8.39 -3.75
C LYS A 78 -10.82 8.36 -5.14
N ASN A 79 -10.28 9.17 -6.06
CA ASN A 79 -10.75 9.23 -7.44
C ASN A 79 -10.50 7.90 -8.17
N LEU A 80 -9.32 7.30 -8.01
CA LEU A 80 -8.95 6.03 -8.63
C LEU A 80 -9.76 4.85 -8.09
N LEU A 81 -10.07 4.85 -6.79
CA LEU A 81 -10.94 3.84 -6.15
C LEU A 81 -12.44 4.11 -6.33
N HIS A 82 -12.82 5.26 -6.90
CA HIS A 82 -14.20 5.72 -6.95
C HIS A 82 -14.90 5.67 -5.58
N SER A 83 -14.21 6.08 -4.51
CA SER A 83 -14.70 6.01 -3.13
C SER A 83 -14.20 7.17 -2.28
N ASP A 84 -15.10 7.78 -1.49
CA ASP A 84 -14.76 8.81 -0.50
C ASP A 84 -14.06 8.23 0.74
N TYR A 85 -14.16 6.92 0.94
CA TYR A 85 -13.59 6.20 2.07
C TYR A 85 -12.70 5.06 1.60
N TYR A 86 -11.48 5.03 2.11
CA TYR A 86 -10.54 3.93 1.89
C TYR A 86 -9.73 3.68 3.15
N SER A 87 -9.04 2.56 3.18
CA SER A 87 -8.03 2.23 4.19
C SER A 87 -6.74 1.84 3.50
N LEU A 88 -5.64 1.94 4.23
CA LEU A 88 -4.31 1.54 3.77
C LEU A 88 -3.87 0.27 4.50
N ILE A 89 -3.21 -0.63 3.77
CA ILE A 89 -2.67 -1.86 4.34
C ILE A 89 -1.34 -2.23 3.70
N TRP A 90 -0.36 -2.55 4.55
CA TRP A 90 0.89 -3.17 4.11
C TRP A 90 0.74 -4.67 4.08
N LEU A 91 1.16 -5.31 2.99
CA LEU A 91 1.14 -6.75 2.83
C LEU A 91 2.46 -7.25 2.26
N CYS A 92 2.93 -8.38 2.79
CA CYS A 92 4.01 -9.16 2.23
C CYS A 92 3.45 -10.37 1.45
N ALA A 93 4.22 -10.88 0.50
CA ALA A 93 3.77 -11.96 -0.39
C ALA A 93 3.77 -13.34 0.27
N THR A 94 4.56 -13.53 1.34
CA THR A 94 4.59 -14.77 2.13
C THR A 94 4.70 -14.46 3.62
N PRO A 95 4.30 -15.39 4.51
CA PRO A 95 4.52 -15.24 5.95
C PRO A 95 6.01 -15.05 6.30
N CYS A 96 6.90 -15.77 5.62
CA CYS A 96 8.35 -15.66 5.86
C CYS A 96 8.88 -14.24 5.59
N ASP A 97 8.30 -13.53 4.63
CA ASP A 97 8.73 -12.16 4.31
C ASP A 97 8.32 -11.19 5.43
N VAL A 98 7.16 -11.38 6.06
CA VAL A 98 6.74 -10.61 7.26
C VAL A 98 7.76 -10.75 8.39
N SER A 99 8.25 -11.96 8.66
CA SER A 99 9.28 -12.20 9.68
C SER A 99 10.63 -11.56 9.33
N LYS A 100 11.05 -11.63 8.06
CA LYS A 100 12.35 -11.06 7.62
C LYS A 100 12.39 -9.54 7.74
N GLN A 101 11.25 -8.86 7.57
CA GLN A 101 11.15 -7.42 7.71
C GLN A 101 11.11 -6.95 9.18
N ASN A 102 11.22 -7.87 10.15
CA ASN A 102 11.02 -7.58 11.58
C ASN A 102 9.65 -6.92 11.86
N TYR A 103 8.63 -7.23 11.07
CA TYR A 103 7.27 -6.76 11.30
C TYR A 103 6.48 -7.64 12.29
N ALA A 104 7.04 -8.79 12.67
CA ALA A 104 6.45 -9.74 13.60
C ALA A 104 7.47 -10.14 14.67
N ASP A 105 7.08 -10.08 15.95
CA ASP A 105 7.85 -10.61 17.08
C ASP A 105 7.85 -12.15 17.08
N ARG A 106 6.78 -12.75 16.56
CA ARG A 106 6.57 -14.20 16.52
C ARG A 106 5.90 -14.61 15.22
N PHE A 107 6.20 -15.80 14.72
CA PHE A 107 5.60 -16.26 13.45
C PHE A 107 4.08 -16.45 13.58
N GLU A 108 3.58 -16.77 14.76
CA GLU A 108 2.16 -16.98 15.06
C GLU A 108 1.33 -15.70 15.07
N SER A 109 1.95 -14.51 15.13
CA SER A 109 1.23 -13.23 15.00
C SER A 109 0.97 -12.85 13.54
N ILE A 110 1.52 -13.63 12.60
CA ILE A 110 1.35 -13.40 11.18
C ILE A 110 0.02 -13.99 10.74
N TYR A 111 -0.81 -13.14 10.15
CA TYR A 111 -2.12 -13.53 9.64
C TYR A 111 -2.25 -13.24 8.15
N GLN A 112 -3.14 -14.01 7.52
CA GLN A 112 -3.52 -13.83 6.13
C GLN A 112 -4.56 -12.72 6.02
N VAL A 113 -4.46 -11.91 4.97
CA VAL A 113 -5.45 -10.92 4.57
C VAL A 113 -5.95 -11.28 3.19
N ASN A 114 -7.28 -11.43 3.06
CA ASN A 114 -7.91 -11.55 1.75
C ASN A 114 -8.34 -10.16 1.27
N LEU A 115 -7.87 -9.78 0.09
CA LEU A 115 -8.29 -8.57 -0.59
C LEU A 115 -9.77 -8.66 -1.00
N PRO A 116 -10.44 -7.52 -1.21
CA PRO A 116 -11.79 -7.51 -1.74
C PRO A 116 -11.89 -8.33 -3.03
N ARG A 117 -12.97 -9.11 -3.18
CA ARG A 117 -13.17 -9.97 -4.38
C ARG A 117 -13.25 -9.17 -5.68
N ASN A 118 -13.74 -7.94 -5.60
CA ASN A 118 -13.77 -7.03 -6.74
C ASN A 118 -12.45 -6.26 -6.79
N SER A 119 -11.67 -6.48 -7.84
CA SER A 119 -10.38 -5.80 -8.04
C SER A 119 -10.50 -4.29 -8.21
N ALA A 120 -11.68 -3.75 -8.52
CA ALA A 120 -11.92 -2.31 -8.52
C ALA A 120 -11.96 -1.69 -7.11
N GLN A 121 -12.03 -2.52 -6.06
CA GLN A 121 -12.08 -2.07 -4.67
C GLN A 121 -10.71 -1.96 -4.01
N TYR A 122 -9.62 -2.23 -4.74
CA TYR A 122 -8.28 -2.00 -4.22
C TYR A 122 -7.31 -1.56 -5.31
N MET A 123 -6.25 -0.86 -4.91
CA MET A 123 -5.20 -0.39 -5.79
C MET A 123 -3.85 -0.44 -5.10
N LEU A 124 -2.80 -0.61 -5.89
CA LEU A 124 -1.42 -0.51 -5.43
C LEU A 124 -1.04 0.96 -5.26
N VAL A 125 -0.52 1.33 -4.10
CA VAL A 125 -0.15 2.73 -3.77
C VAL A 125 1.37 2.87 -3.65
N SER A 126 2.06 1.82 -3.21
CA SER A 126 3.52 1.74 -3.22
C SER A 126 3.95 0.29 -3.40
N ASP A 127 5.00 0.08 -4.19
CA ASP A 127 5.68 -1.20 -4.36
C ASP A 127 7.07 -1.11 -3.73
N LEU A 128 7.32 -1.95 -2.73
CA LEU A 128 8.55 -1.93 -1.93
C LEU A 128 9.43 -3.14 -2.27
N GLY A 129 9.20 -3.75 -3.44
CA GLY A 129 9.99 -4.88 -3.90
C GLY A 129 9.81 -6.09 -2.99
N GLN A 130 10.92 -6.58 -2.45
CA GLN A 130 10.93 -7.78 -1.60
C GLN A 130 10.31 -7.54 -0.22
N GLU A 131 10.09 -6.28 0.19
CA GLU A 131 9.54 -5.93 1.49
C GLU A 131 8.00 -5.97 1.50
N GLY A 132 7.38 -6.06 0.32
CA GLY A 132 5.95 -6.13 0.13
C GLY A 132 5.40 -4.93 -0.61
N CYS A 133 4.14 -4.60 -0.35
CA CYS A 133 3.47 -3.48 -0.97
C CYS A 133 2.47 -2.80 -0.04
N LEU A 134 2.23 -1.51 -0.31
CA LEU A 134 1.14 -0.76 0.29
C LEU A 134 -0.05 -0.73 -0.67
N LEU A 135 -1.20 -1.20 -0.20
CA LEU A 135 -2.46 -1.17 -0.94
C LEU A 135 -3.42 -0.16 -0.29
N ALA A 136 -4.17 0.55 -1.13
CA ALA A 136 -5.41 1.20 -0.71
C ALA A 136 -6.59 0.32 -1.09
N TYR A 137 -7.61 0.26 -0.22
CA TYR A 137 -8.83 -0.50 -0.50
C TYR A 137 -10.08 0.21 0.03
N ALA A 138 -11.20 0.01 -0.67
CA ALA A 138 -12.52 0.50 -0.33
C ALA A 138 -13.44 -0.69 0.00
N GLY A 139 -13.95 -0.73 1.23
CA GLY A 139 -14.78 -1.84 1.74
C GLY A 139 -14.12 -2.60 2.88
N GLU A 140 -14.67 -3.75 3.24
CA GLU A 140 -14.15 -4.60 4.31
C GLU A 140 -13.18 -5.65 3.76
N LEU A 141 -12.08 -5.86 4.48
CA LEU A 141 -11.23 -7.04 4.27
C LEU A 141 -11.91 -8.27 4.85
N VAL A 142 -11.77 -9.40 4.17
CA VAL A 142 -12.32 -10.67 4.67
C VAL A 142 -11.18 -11.42 5.37
N GLY A 143 -11.34 -11.64 6.68
CA GLY A 143 -10.43 -12.45 7.50
C GLY A 143 -10.82 -13.91 7.50
#